data_AF-A0A090MQ95-F1
#
_entry.id   AF-A0A090MQ95-F1
#
_cell.length_a   1.000
_cell.length_b   1.000
_cell.length_c   1.000
_cell.angle_alpha   90.00
_cell.angle_beta   90.00
_cell.angle_gamma   90.00
#
_symmetry.space_group_name_H-M   'P 1'
#
loop_
_entity.id
_entity.type
_entity.pdbx_description
1 polymer ?
#
loop_
_entity_poly.entity_id
_entity_poly.type
_entity_poly.pdbx_seq_one_letter_code
_entity_poly.pdbx_strand_id
1 'polypeptide(L)' 'MDIDGDEPDPPEIIVNGAIDLGWLATEMLFLGIDPYPRKADVAFTATVETSDPEEHPFAALKALQQVPKGGPKSSKKD' A
#
# COMPACT_ATOMS: atom_id res chain seq x y z
N MET A 1 -6.28 -1.87 -8.70
CA MET A 1 -7.61 -2.47 -8.83
C MET A 1 -8.43 -1.79 -7.77
N ASP A 2 -9.19 -0.79 -8.18
CA ASP A 2 -10.15 -0.12 -7.31
C ASP A 2 -11.24 -1.17 -7.03
N ILE A 3 -11.17 -1.78 -5.85
CA ILE A 3 -12.25 -2.61 -5.33
C ILE A 3 -13.22 -1.60 -4.76
N ASP A 4 -14.30 -1.33 -5.49
CA ASP A 4 -15.38 -0.44 -5.07
C ASP A 4 -16.03 -1.01 -3.78
N GLY A 5 -15.47 -0.71 -2.62
CA GLY A 5 -15.82 -1.30 -1.32
C GLY A 5 -17.08 -0.71 -0.64
N ASP A 6 -17.86 0.08 -1.39
CA ASP A 6 -19.11 0.69 -0.89
C ASP A 6 -20.38 0.02 -1.48
N GLU A 7 -20.23 -0.91 -2.44
CA GLU A 7 -21.39 -1.68 -2.92
C GLU A 7 -21.68 -2.84 -1.96
N PRO A 8 -22.92 -2.99 -1.46
CA PRO A 8 -23.26 -4.09 -0.57
C PRO A 8 -23.16 -5.42 -1.34
N ASP A 9 -22.58 -6.42 -0.68
CA ASP A 9 -22.49 -7.76 -1.26
C ASP A 9 -23.88 -8.28 -1.64
N PRO A 10 -24.01 -8.97 -2.80
CA PRO A 10 -25.25 -9.61 -3.16
C PRO A 10 -25.65 -10.65 -2.09
N PRO A 11 -26.95 -10.90 -1.88
CA PRO A 11 -27.39 -11.90 -0.92
C PRO A 11 -26.96 -13.30 -1.33
N GLU A 12 -26.73 -14.15 -0.33
CA GLU A 12 -26.43 -15.57 -0.54
C GLU A 12 -27.50 -16.28 -1.36
N ILE A 13 -27.06 -17.10 -2.33
CA ILE A 13 -27.96 -17.82 -3.22
C ILE A 13 -28.59 -19.00 -2.47
N ILE A 14 -29.91 -19.01 -2.37
CA ILE A 14 -30.68 -20.13 -1.84
C ILE A 14 -31.08 -21.06 -2.99
N VAL A 15 -30.58 -22.29 -2.98
CA VAL A 15 -30.90 -23.30 -4.01
C VAL A 15 -31.88 -24.32 -3.41
N ASN A 16 -33.08 -24.40 -3.97
CA ASN A 16 -34.14 -25.31 -3.51
C ASN A 16 -34.47 -25.19 -2.01
N GLY A 17 -34.39 -23.97 -1.45
CA GLY A 17 -34.65 -23.73 -0.03
C GLY A 17 -33.53 -24.15 0.91
N ALA A 18 -32.34 -24.49 0.40
CA ALA A 18 -31.17 -24.87 1.18
C ALA A 18 -29.99 -23.91 0.91
N ILE A 19 -29.08 -23.86 1.88
CA ILE A 19 -27.82 -23.10 1.83
C ILE A 19 -26.68 -24.06 2.19
N ASP A 20 -25.54 -23.93 1.51
CA ASP A 20 -24.30 -24.62 1.89
C ASP A 20 -23.60 -23.89 3.04
N LEU A 21 -23.73 -24.44 4.24
CA LEU A 21 -23.10 -23.86 5.44
C LEU A 21 -21.58 -23.97 5.44
N GLY A 22 -21.00 -24.94 4.72
CA GLY A 22 -19.56 -25.11 4.64
C GLY A 22 -18.89 -24.03 3.79
N TRP A 23 -19.53 -23.66 2.68
CA TRP A 23 -19.14 -22.50 1.87
C TRP A 23 -19.15 -21.22 2.71
N LEU A 24 -20.29 -20.91 3.34
CA LEU A 24 -20.47 -19.73 4.18
C LEU A 24 -19.47 -19.68 5.35
N ALA A 25 -19.24 -20.81 6.01
CA ALA A 25 -18.26 -20.89 7.09
C ALA A 25 -16.84 -20.59 6.61
N THR A 26 -16.50 -20.97 5.38
CA THR A 26 -15.18 -20.71 4.79
C THR A 26 -14.98 -19.23 4.48
N GLU A 27 -16.00 -18.56 3.94
CA GLU A 27 -15.96 -17.12 3.66
C GLU A 27 -15.80 -16.31 4.95
N MET A 28 -16.62 -16.62 5.96
CA MET A 28 -16.52 -15.96 7.26
C MET A 28 -15.19 -16.22 7.96
N LEU A 29 -14.63 -17.42 7.81
CA LEU A 29 -13.28 -17.73 8.30
C LEU A 29 -12.24 -16.87 7.57
N PHE A 30 -12.30 -16.78 6.24
CA PHE A 30 -11.36 -16.00 5.45
C PHE A 30 -11.39 -14.51 5.78
N LEU A 31 -12.58 -13.95 6.06
CA LEU A 31 -12.72 -12.55 6.51
C LEU A 31 -12.27 -12.34 7.96
N GLY A 32 -12.42 -13.36 8.81
CA GLY A 32 -12.12 -13.27 10.24
C GLY A 32 -10.66 -13.48 10.61
N ILE A 33 -9.81 -13.98 9.70
CA ILE A 33 -8.38 -14.18 9.97
C ILE A 33 -7.60 -12.87 9.91
N ASP A 34 -6.55 -12.77 10.71
CA ASP A 34 -5.54 -11.71 10.55
C ASP A 34 -4.90 -11.85 9.16
N PRO A 35 -5.00 -10.84 8.27
CA PRO A 35 -4.42 -10.92 6.93
C PRO A 35 -2.89 -10.99 6.95
N TYR A 36 -2.26 -10.54 8.04
CA TYR A 36 -0.80 -10.52 8.19
C TYR A 36 -0.42 -11.06 9.58
N PRO A 37 -0.63 -12.36 9.83
CA PRO A 37 -0.43 -12.95 11.15
C PRO A 37 1.01 -12.75 11.60
N ARG A 38 1.20 -11.95 12.65
CA ARG A 38 2.52 -11.68 13.23
C ARG A 38 2.83 -12.68 14.33
N LYS A 39 4.12 -12.84 14.62
CA LYS A 39 4.55 -13.60 15.79
C LYS A 39 3.92 -12.98 17.05
N ALA A 40 3.33 -13.82 17.90
CA ALA A 40 2.78 -13.38 19.17
C ALA A 40 3.83 -12.61 19.97
N ASP A 41 3.37 -11.59 20.70
CA ASP A 41 4.18 -10.72 21.56
C ASP A 41 5.25 -9.88 20.84
N VAL A 42 5.23 -9.81 19.50
CA VAL A 42 6.12 -8.95 18.71
C VAL A 42 5.34 -7.75 18.18
N ALA A 43 5.65 -6.57 18.71
CA ALA A 43 5.20 -5.31 18.15
C ALA A 43 6.11 -4.89 17.00
N PHE A 44 5.52 -4.35 15.94
CA PHE A 44 6.30 -3.63 14.93
C PHE A 44 6.67 -2.26 15.49
N THR A 45 7.95 -2.03 15.69
CA THR A 45 8.49 -0.71 15.97
C THR A 45 8.81 -0.05 14.65
N ALA A 46 7.98 0.91 14.23
CA ALA A 46 8.33 1.76 13.09
C ALA A 46 9.64 2.47 13.40
N THR A 47 10.61 2.38 12.50
CA THR A 47 11.83 3.18 12.59
C THR A 47 11.41 4.65 12.49
N VAL A 48 11.83 5.48 13.45
CA VAL A 48 11.62 6.92 13.36
C VAL A 48 12.46 7.44 12.20
N GLU A 49 11.81 7.90 11.15
CA GLU A 49 12.50 8.58 10.07
C GLU A 49 13.04 9.92 10.59
N THR A 50 14.31 10.19 10.30
CA THR A 50 14.95 11.45 10.65
C THR A 50 14.33 12.57 9.81
N SER A 51 13.94 13.69 10.41
CA SER A 51 13.47 14.84 9.62
C SER A 51 14.59 15.50 8.79
N ASP A 52 15.86 15.14 9.04
CA ASP A 52 16.99 15.60 8.26
C ASP A 52 17.07 14.84 6.92
N PRO A 53 16.91 15.54 5.77
CA PRO A 53 17.03 14.95 4.44
C PRO A 53 18.37 14.26 4.16
N GLU A 54 19.45 14.67 4.83
CA GLU A 54 20.80 14.12 4.61
C GLU A 54 21.03 12.82 5.41
N GLU A 55 20.25 12.57 6.47
CA GLU A 55 20.34 11.34 7.28
C GLU A 55 19.35 10.24 6.85
N HIS A 56 18.49 10.53 5.86
CA HIS A 56 17.56 9.55 5.32
C HIS A 56 18.28 8.39 4.60
N PRO A 57 17.73 7.15 4.65
CA PRO A 57 18.33 5.96 4.03
C PRO A 57 18.51 6.07 2.50
N PHE A 58 17.86 7.04 1.85
CA PHE A 58 17.94 7.31 0.42
C PHE A 58 18.64 8.64 0.06
N ALA A 59 19.31 9.31 1.01
CA ALA A 59 19.98 10.59 0.78
C ALA A 59 20.94 10.56 -0.43
N ALA A 60 21.61 9.43 -0.67
CA ALA A 60 22.50 9.22 -1.81
C ALA A 60 21.82 9.42 -3.19
N LEU A 61 20.50 9.26 -3.29
CA LEU A 61 19.76 9.44 -4.55
C LEU A 61 19.69 10.91 -5.01
N LYS A 62 20.00 11.87 -4.14
CA LYS A 62 20.12 13.29 -4.50
C LYS A 62 21.09 13.51 -5.67
N ALA A 63 22.13 12.68 -5.77
CA ALA A 63 23.10 12.71 -6.86
C ALA A 63 22.50 12.38 -8.25
N LEU A 64 21.33 11.74 -8.29
CA LEU A 64 20.63 11.37 -9.53
C LEU A 64 19.66 12.45 -10.01
N GLN A 65 19.42 13.50 -9.23
CA GLN A 65 18.65 14.65 -9.70
C GLN A 65 19.45 15.36 -10.79
N GLN A 66 19.06 15.15 -12.05
CA GLN A 66 19.67 15.83 -13.19
C GLN A 66 19.44 17.34 -13.04
N VAL A 67 20.51 18.09 -12.79
CA VAL A 67 20.52 19.51 -13.19
C VAL A 67 20.33 19.51 -14.70
N PRO A 68 19.34 20.23 -15.28
CA PRO A 68 19.21 20.35 -16.71
C PRO A 68 20.51 20.97 -17.25
N LYS A 69 21.39 20.14 -17.83
CA LYS A 69 22.56 20.61 -18.57
C LYS A 69 22.07 21.12 -19.93
N GLY A 70 21.87 22.43 -20.02
CA GLY A 70 21.81 23.14 -21.31
C GLY A 70 20.65 24.12 -21.48
N GLY A 71 20.72 25.27 -20.83
CA GLY A 71 20.03 26.49 -21.30
C GLY A 71 21.05 27.38 -22.05
N PRO A 72 20.72 27.94 -23.22
CA PRO A 72 21.70 28.64 -24.06
C PRO A 72 22.23 29.91 -23.39
N LYS A 73 23.57 30.07 -23.38
CA LYS A 73 24.23 31.33 -23.01
C LYS A 73 23.94 32.38 -24.08
N SER A 74 23.07 33.35 -23.81
CA SER A 74 23.06 34.61 -24.56
C SER A 74 24.09 35.56 -23.94
N SER A 75 25.21 35.75 -24.64
CA SER A 75 26.14 36.84 -24.37
C SER A 75 25.46 38.15 -24.76
N LYS A 76 25.12 38.96 -23.75
CA LYS A 76 24.79 40.38 -23.94
C LYS A 76 26.04 41.19 -23.63
N LYS A 77 26.68 41.74 -24.66
CA LYS A 77 27.55 42.91 -24.52
C LYS A 77 27.76 43.56 -25.90
N ASP A 78 27.16 44.75 -26.02
CA ASP A 78 27.58 45.96 -26.72
C ASP A 78 28.19 45.85 -28.13
#